data_AF-A0A7C9U150-F1
#
_entry.id   AF-A0A7C9U150-F1
#
_cell.length_a   1.000
_cell.length_b   1.000
_cell.length_c   1.000
_cell.angle_alpha   90.00
_cell.angle_beta   90.00
_cell.angle_gamma   90.00
#
_symmetry.space_group_name_H-M   'P 1'
#
loop_
_entity.id
_entity.type
_entity.pdbx_description
1 polymer ?
#
loop_
_entity_poly.entity_id
_entity_poly.type
_entity_poly.pdbx_seq_one_letter_code
_entity_poly.pdbx_strand_id
1 'polypeptide(L)'
;MSQVSIVRVPAVWSCKLHSNQWLNLAHIRHMEVFPQSWIPYVTVTWDNGNRQIFEGEDANILIDAWEQAHKMQRDTNEGDRGSE
;
A
#
# COMPACT_ATOMS: atom_id res chain seq x y z
N MET A 1 32.52 -7.05 14.09
CA MET A 1 31.36 -7.56 14.83
C MET A 1 30.11 -7.06 14.11
N SER A 2 29.37 -7.92 13.41
CA SER A 2 28.19 -7.50 12.64
C SER A 2 26.96 -7.68 13.52
N GLN A 3 26.36 -6.56 13.95
CA GLN A 3 25.13 -6.54 14.72
C GLN A 3 23.96 -6.91 13.80
N VAL A 4 23.23 -7.97 14.14
CA VAL A 4 21.98 -8.32 13.47
C VAL A 4 20.86 -7.52 14.15
N SER A 5 20.27 -6.59 13.42
CA SER A 5 19.09 -5.84 13.86
C SER A 5 17.84 -6.57 13.38
N ILE A 6 17.09 -7.15 14.32
CA ILE A 6 15.75 -7.68 14.02
C ILE A 6 14.81 -6.47 13.89
N VAL A 7 14.36 -6.20 12.68
CA VAL A 7 13.32 -5.20 12.40
C VAL A 7 11.96 -5.88 12.54
N ARG A 8 11.14 -5.40 13.48
CA ARG A 8 9.74 -5.77 13.58
C ARG A 8 9.01 -5.16 12.37
N VAL A 9 8.67 -5.96 11.37
CA VAL A 9 7.87 -5.52 10.21
C VAL A 9 6.40 -5.51 10.61
N PRO A 10 5.73 -4.36 10.74
CA PRO A 10 4.29 -4.33 10.98
C PRO A 10 3.59 -4.61 9.64
N ALA A 11 2.68 -5.59 9.62
CA ALA A 11 1.66 -5.83 8.61
C ALA A 11 2.06 -5.49 7.15
N VAL A 12 2.81 -6.39 6.51
CA VAL A 12 3.03 -6.30 5.06
C VAL A 12 1.70 -6.52 4.36
N TRP A 13 1.08 -5.47 3.84
CA TRP A 13 -0.12 -5.61 3.02
C TRP A 13 0.27 -5.87 1.59
N SER A 14 -0.27 -6.96 1.05
CA SER A 14 -0.12 -7.31 -0.36
C SER A 14 -1.50 -7.36 -1.00
N CYS A 15 -1.64 -6.86 -2.21
CA CYS A 15 -2.86 -6.99 -3.01
C CYS A 15 -2.59 -7.80 -4.28
N LYS A 16 -3.59 -8.56 -4.71
CA LYS A 16 -3.56 -9.30 -5.97
C LYS A 16 -4.35 -8.51 -7.01
N LEU A 17 -3.69 -8.12 -8.08
CA LEU A 17 -4.28 -7.43 -9.22
C LEU A 17 -5.09 -8.40 -10.10
N HIS A 18 -5.98 -7.85 -10.93
CA HIS A 18 -6.73 -8.61 -11.94
C HIS A 18 -5.79 -9.28 -12.95
N SER A 19 -4.67 -8.63 -13.26
CA SER A 19 -3.57 -9.17 -14.06
C SER A 19 -2.84 -10.38 -13.44
N ASN A 20 -3.30 -10.90 -12.29
CA ASN A 20 -2.66 -11.97 -11.49
C ASN A 20 -1.28 -11.61 -10.92
N GLN A 21 -0.91 -10.32 -10.94
CA GLN A 21 0.29 -9.83 -10.28
C GLN A 21 0.02 -9.55 -8.80
N TRP A 22 1.01 -9.82 -7.95
CA TRP A 22 0.97 -9.44 -6.54
C TRP A 22 1.78 -8.17 -6.32
N LEU A 23 1.18 -7.18 -5.68
CA LEU A 23 1.86 -5.96 -5.28
C LEU A 23 2.02 -5.92 -3.76
N ASN A 24 3.22 -5.59 -3.32
CA ASN A 24 3.49 -5.31 -1.91
C ASN A 24 3.33 -3.80 -1.67
N LEU A 25 2.30 -3.43 -0.93
CA LEU A 25 1.95 -2.04 -0.65
C LEU A 25 2.99 -1.33 0.23
N ALA A 26 3.84 -2.07 0.96
CA ALA A 26 4.90 -1.48 1.77
C ALA A 26 5.97 -0.74 0.94
N HIS A 27 6.11 -1.08 -0.35
CA HIS A 27 7.04 -0.40 -1.25
C HIS A 27 6.42 0.82 -1.93
N ILE A 28 5.12 1.09 -1.76
CA ILE A 28 4.49 2.29 -2.29
C ILE A 28 4.86 3.47 -1.40
N ARG A 29 5.62 4.41 -1.95
CA ARG A 29 5.95 5.67 -1.28
C ARG A 29 4.81 6.67 -1.41
N HIS A 30 4.22 6.75 -2.60
CA HIS A 30 3.19 7.71 -2.91
C HIS A 30 2.25 7.16 -3.99
N MET A 31 0.97 7.48 -3.87
CA MET A 31 -0.05 7.10 -4.84
C MET A 31 -0.91 8.31 -5.20
N GLU A 32 -1.01 8.60 -6.49
CA GLU A 32 -1.86 9.64 -7.04
C GLU A 32 -3.05 8.98 -7.73
N VAL A 33 -4.27 9.38 -7.39
CA VAL A 33 -5.51 8.76 -7.86
C VAL A 33 -6.25 9.68 -8.82
N PHE A 34 -6.62 9.17 -9.99
CA PHE A 34 -7.29 9.93 -11.05
C PHE A 34 -8.63 9.26 -11.43
N PRO A 35 -9.65 9.34 -10.55
CA PRO A 35 -10.88 8.56 -10.70
C PRO A 35 -11.84 9.15 -11.76
N GLN A 36 -11.66 10.41 -12.15
CA GLN A 36 -12.52 11.13 -13.10
C GLN A 36 -12.07 10.99 -14.57
N SER A 37 -11.07 10.17 -14.85
CA SER A 37 -10.57 9.94 -16.21
C SER A 37 -11.49 8.99 -16.97
N TRP A 38 -11.47 9.04 -18.32
CA TRP A 38 -12.26 8.11 -19.15
C TRP A 38 -12.00 6.64 -18.79
N ILE A 39 -10.74 6.33 -18.45
CA ILE A 39 -10.34 5.10 -17.78
C ILE A 39 -9.71 5.54 -16.45
N PRO A 40 -10.26 5.14 -15.29
CA PRO A 40 -9.65 5.42 -14.00
C PRO A 40 -8.21 4.88 -13.96
N TYR A 41 -7.28 5.66 -13.42
CA TYR A 41 -5.90 5.21 -13.27
C TYR A 41 -5.28 5.75 -11.99
N VAL A 42 -4.21 5.08 -11.57
CA VAL A 42 -3.38 5.48 -10.44
C VAL A 42 -1.91 5.50 -10.85
N THR A 43 -1.21 6.54 -10.40
CA THR A 43 0.25 6.62 -10.53
C THR A 43 0.86 6.24 -9.20
N VAL A 44 1.62 5.16 -9.20
CA VAL A 44 2.35 4.67 -8.03
C VAL A 44 3.80 5.11 -8.15
N THR A 45 4.28 5.80 -7.13
CA THR A 45 5.72 6.03 -6.93
C THR A 45 6.21 5.04 -5.87
N TRP A 46 7.16 4.20 -6.26
CA TRP A 46 7.78 3.20 -5.41
C TRP A 46 8.89 3.82 -4.52
N ASP A 47 9.32 3.09 -3.51
CA ASP A 47 10.41 3.45 -2.59
C ASP A 47 11.77 3.63 -3.29
N ASN A 48 12.01 2.94 -4.40
CA ASN A 48 13.18 3.16 -5.25
C ASN A 48 13.06 4.41 -6.15
N GLY A 49 11.92 5.11 -6.11
CA GLY A 49 11.64 6.29 -6.92
C GLY A 49 11.07 6.00 -8.31
N ASN A 50 10.96 4.72 -8.70
CA ASN A 50 10.32 4.34 -9.96
C ASN A 50 8.84 4.71 -9.92
N ARG A 51 8.30 5.04 -11.10
CA ARG A 51 6.88 5.33 -11.27
C ARG A 51 6.24 4.27 -12.17
N GLN A 52 5.06 3.82 -11.78
CA GLN A 52 4.27 2.87 -12.55
C GLN A 52 2.81 3.31 -12.56
N ILE A 53 2.16 3.15 -13.72
CA ILE A 53 0.75 3.48 -13.90
C ILE A 53 -0.04 2.16 -13.89
N PHE A 54 -1.15 2.14 -13.14
CA PHE A 54 -2.15 1.09 -13.18
C PHE A 54 -3.47 1.70 -13.63
N GLU A 55 -4.21 0.99 -14.50
CA GLU A 55 -5.43 1.50 -15.14
C GLU A 55 -6.59 0.52 -14.94
N GLY A 56 -7.81 1.04 -15.04
CA GLY A 56 -9.04 0.24 -15.03
C GLY A 56 -9.20 -0.56 -13.73
N GLU A 57 -9.41 -1.86 -13.87
CA GLU A 57 -9.69 -2.76 -12.74
C GLU A 57 -8.52 -2.84 -11.77
N ASP A 58 -7.28 -2.88 -12.27
CA ASP A 58 -6.08 -2.91 -11.43
C ASP A 58 -5.95 -1.62 -10.60
N ALA A 59 -6.35 -0.48 -11.15
CA ALA A 59 -6.40 0.78 -10.43
C ALA A 59 -7.43 0.76 -9.28
N ASN A 60 -8.64 0.27 -9.56
CA ASN A 60 -9.71 0.17 -8.55
C ASN A 60 -9.32 -0.74 -7.39
N ILE A 61 -8.77 -1.92 -7.69
CA ILE A 61 -8.27 -2.87 -6.68
C ILE A 61 -7.18 -2.23 -5.83
N LEU A 62 -6.26 -1.48 -6.46
CA LEU A 62 -5.15 -0.86 -5.74
C LEU A 62 -5.61 0.26 -4.81
N ILE A 63 -6.59 1.07 -5.23
CA ILE A 63 -7.19 2.12 -4.40
C ILE A 63 -7.84 1.50 -3.15
N ASP A 64 -8.69 0.51 -3.33
CA ASP A 64 -9.40 -0.15 -2.23
C ASP A 64 -8.43 -0.80 -1.24
N ALA A 65 -7.45 -1.55 -1.75
CA ALA A 65 -6.44 -2.18 -0.91
C ALA A 65 -5.60 -1.15 -0.14
N TRP A 66 -5.27 -0.02 -0.76
CA TRP A 66 -4.50 1.06 -0.13
C TRP A 66 -5.29 1.76 0.98
N GLU A 67 -6.57 2.04 0.77
CA GLU A 67 -7.44 2.64 1.78
C GLU A 67 -7.64 1.71 2.99
N GLN A 68 -7.88 0.42 2.74
CA GLN A 68 -8.01 -0.58 3.80
C GLN A 68 -6.75 -0.72 4.63
N ALA A 69 -5.59 -0.75 3.97
CA ALA A 69 -4.28 -0.68 4.60
C ALA A 69 -4.19 0.52 5.56
N HIS A 70 -4.40 1.74 5.06
CA HIS A 70 -4.28 2.96 5.86
C HIS A 70 -5.25 2.99 7.04
N LYS A 71 -6.45 2.41 6.89
CA LYS A 71 -7.43 2.27 7.97
C LYS A 71 -6.91 1.33 9.06
N MET A 72 -6.44 0.14 8.71
CA MET A 72 -5.93 -0.85 9.67
C MET A 72 -4.68 -0.37 10.43
N GLN A 73 -3.82 0.45 9.80
CA GLN A 73 -2.69 1.08 10.50
C GLN A 73 -3.14 2.03 11.59
N ARG A 74 -4.24 2.77 11.39
CA ARG A 74 -4.78 3.69 12.39
C ARG A 74 -5.35 2.93 13.58
N ASP A 75 -6.16 1.91 13.32
CA ASP A 75 -6.81 1.12 14.37
C ASP A 75 -5.78 0.34 15.23
N THR A 76 -4.67 -0.11 14.63
CA THR A 76 -3.58 -0.80 15.35
C THR A 76 -2.84 0.12 16.33
N ASN A 77 -2.82 1.44 16.09
CA ASN A 77 -2.12 2.41 16.94
C ASN A 77 -2.96 2.88 18.14
N GLU A 78 -4.27 2.63 18.16
CA GLU A 78 -5.15 3.02 19.27
C GLU A 78 -5.31 1.92 20.33
N GLY A 79 -4.90 0.68 20.03
CA GLY A 79 -4.99 -0.46 20.96
C GLY A 79 -3.91 -0.53 22.05
N ASP A 80 -2.91 0.36 22.05
CA ASP A 80 -1.76 0.31 22.98
C ASP A 80 -1.84 1.37 24.11
N ARG A 81 -2.97 2.12 24.23
CA ARG A 81 -3.16 3.20 25.22
C ARG A 81 -4.29 2.96 26.22
N GLY A 82 -4.36 1.77 26.81
CA GLY A 82 -5.36 1.54 27.85
C GLY A 82 -5.14 0.31 28.70
N SER A 83 -4.36 0.44 29.77
CA SER A 83 -4.60 -0.13 31.10
C SER A 83 -3.49 0.34 32.05
N GLU A 84 -3.68 1.51 32.67
CA GLU A 84 -3.11 1.83 34.00
C GLU A 84 -4.28 2.08 34.96
#